data_AF-A0AAD2PXC1-F1
#
_entry.id   AF-A0AAD2PXC1-F1
#
_cell.length_a   1.000
_cell.length_b   1.000
_cell.length_c   1.000
_cell.angle_alpha   90.00
_cell.angle_beta   90.00
_cell.angle_gamma   90.00
#
_symmetry.space_group_name_H-M   'P 1'
#
loop_
_entity.id
_entity.type
_entity.pdbx_description
1 polymer ?
#
loop_
_entity_poly.entity_id
_entity_poly.type
_entity_poly.pdbx_seq_one_letter_code
_entity_poly.pdbx_strand_id
1 'polypeptide(L)'
;MSAAKTPPIHVLRGLLRYAKSAREVDASAVVLKSSPTQDFILAQFRESKDLSESQDIQRRRKLAFDFLTLKQDIAERERLQKLDSGAEVQLSPKEMSRRAAARAGLQLPDLNPDLEK
;
A
#
# COMPACT_ATOMS: atom_id res chain seq x y z
N MET A 1 13.59 7.09 11.89
CA MET A 1 13.17 8.34 12.58
C MET A 1 12.61 7.96 13.95
N SER A 2 12.81 8.77 15.00
CA SER A 2 12.30 8.45 16.35
C SER A 2 10.89 9.01 16.55
N ALA A 3 10.00 8.22 17.18
CA ALA A 3 8.63 8.60 17.49
C ALA A 3 8.51 9.92 18.26
N ALA A 4 9.53 10.29 19.06
CA ALA A 4 9.55 11.54 19.81
C ALA A 4 9.75 12.79 18.94
N LYS A 5 10.36 12.64 17.74
CA LYS A 5 10.66 13.76 16.82
C LYS A 5 9.52 14.02 15.84
N THR A 6 8.65 13.04 15.58
CA THR A 6 7.56 13.16 14.62
C THR A 6 6.31 13.73 15.29
N PRO A 7 5.76 14.87 14.84
CA PRO A 7 4.55 15.41 15.45
C PRO A 7 3.37 14.43 15.33
N PRO A 8 2.58 14.20 16.40
CA PRO A 8 1.52 13.18 16.43
C PRO A 8 0.49 13.29 15.31
N ILE A 9 0.25 14.51 14.82
CA ILE A 9 -0.68 14.77 13.71
C ILE A 9 -0.22 14.16 12.39
N HIS A 10 1.10 14.06 12.15
CA HIS A 10 1.61 13.42 10.93
C HIS A 10 1.42 11.90 10.99
N VAL A 11 1.59 11.31 12.17
CA VAL A 11 1.31 9.89 12.41
C VAL A 11 -0.16 9.61 12.18
N LEU A 12 -1.06 10.40 12.78
CA LEU A 12 -2.51 10.27 12.57
C LEU A 12 -2.88 10.39 11.08
N ARG A 13 -2.39 11.42 10.39
CA ARG A 13 -2.64 11.60 8.95
C ARG A 13 -2.12 10.41 8.13
N GLY A 14 -0.97 9.85 8.49
CA GLY A 14 -0.44 8.63 7.89
C GLY A 14 -1.39 7.45 8.05
N LEU A 15 -1.83 7.19 9.28
CA LEU A 15 -2.76 6.10 9.60
C LEU A 15 -4.10 6.22 8.86
N LEU A 16 -4.66 7.44 8.79
CA LEU A 16 -5.90 7.69 8.07
C LEU A 16 -5.76 7.45 6.55
N ARG A 17 -4.60 7.80 5.96
CA ARG A 17 -4.33 7.50 4.55
C ARG A 17 -4.27 6.00 4.26
N TYR A 18 -3.65 5.22 5.15
CA TYR A 18 -3.63 3.76 5.04
C TYR A 18 -5.03 3.16 5.16
N ALA A 19 -5.81 3.61 6.14
CA ALA A 19 -7.19 3.15 6.33
C ALA A 19 -8.08 3.46 5.12
N LYS A 20 -7.78 4.53 4.36
CA LYS A 20 -8.48 4.87 3.11
C LYS A 20 -8.02 4.00 1.94
N SER A 21 -6.72 3.73 1.82
CA SER A 21 -6.15 2.96 0.70
C SER A 21 -6.60 1.49 0.72
N ALA A 22 -6.94 0.94 1.89
CA ALA A 22 -7.51 -0.39 2.02
C ALA A 22 -8.93 -0.57 1.41
N ARG A 23 -9.56 0.51 0.91
CA ARG A 23 -10.96 0.51 0.45
C ARG A 23 -11.13 0.29 -1.07
N GLU A 24 -10.06 0.02 -1.82
CA GLU A 24 -10.11 -0.09 -3.28
C GLU A 24 -10.92 -1.28 -3.85
N VAL A 25 -11.62 -2.07 -3.02
CA VAL A 25 -12.37 -3.24 -3.49
C VAL A 25 -13.82 -2.92 -3.93
N ASP A 26 -14.44 -1.83 -3.47
CA ASP A 26 -15.86 -1.56 -3.76
C ASP A 26 -16.08 -0.21 -4.49
N ALA A 27 -15.78 -0.18 -5.79
CA ALA A 27 -15.96 0.98 -6.66
C ALA A 27 -17.43 1.37 -6.94
N SER A 28 -18.42 0.67 -6.36
CA SER A 28 -19.83 0.81 -6.72
C SER A 28 -20.70 1.56 -5.69
N ALA A 29 -20.14 2.05 -4.59
CA ALA A 29 -20.91 2.74 -3.55
C ALA A 29 -20.49 4.22 -3.39
N VAL A 30 -21.28 5.11 -3.98
CA VAL A 30 -21.19 6.58 -3.94
C VAL A 30 -21.51 7.18 -2.56
N VAL A 31 -21.19 6.49 -1.46
CA VAL A 31 -21.37 7.05 -0.11
C VAL A 31 -20.03 7.05 0.63
N LEU A 32 -19.55 8.27 0.88
CA LEU A 32 -18.41 8.68 1.70
C LEU A 32 -18.56 8.29 3.19
N LYS A 33 -19.02 7.08 3.50
CA LYS A 33 -19.00 6.56 4.87
C LYS A 33 -17.54 6.36 5.29
N SER A 34 -17.15 6.93 6.42
CA SER A 34 -15.87 6.63 7.06
C SER A 34 -15.73 5.11 7.25
N SER A 35 -14.53 4.57 7.07
CA SER A 35 -14.33 3.14 7.34
C SER A 35 -14.41 2.89 8.85
N PRO A 36 -14.90 1.73 9.32
CA PRO A 36 -14.97 1.43 10.74
C PRO A 36 -13.58 1.51 11.40
N THR A 37 -12.53 1.16 10.66
CA THR A 37 -11.14 1.32 11.09
C THR A 37 -10.73 2.79 11.21
N GLN A 38 -11.15 3.65 10.28
CA GLN A 38 -10.90 5.09 10.33
C GLN A 38 -11.57 5.72 11.56
N ASP A 39 -12.83 5.35 11.82
CA ASP A 39 -13.58 5.83 12.99
C ASP A 39 -12.93 5.35 14.29
N PHE A 40 -12.47 4.11 14.33
CA PHE A 40 -11.72 3.57 15.46
C PHE A 40 -10.43 4.36 15.74
N ILE A 41 -9.60 4.65 14.72
CA ILE A 41 -8.34 5.39 15.00
C ILE A 41 -8.63 6.82 15.43
N LEU A 42 -9.70 7.44 14.91
CA LEU A 42 -10.12 8.77 15.32
C LEU A 42 -10.65 8.80 16.76
N ALA A 43 -11.44 7.80 17.16
CA ALA A 43 -11.90 7.62 18.53
C ALA A 43 -10.70 7.45 19.49
N GLN A 44 -9.80 6.53 19.17
CA GLN A 44 -8.59 6.28 19.97
C GLN A 44 -7.71 7.53 20.12
N PHE A 45 -7.59 8.33 19.05
CA PHE A 45 -6.84 9.58 19.10
C PHE A 45 -7.52 10.64 19.97
N ARG A 46 -8.85 10.75 19.89
CA ARG A 46 -9.62 11.68 20.74
C ARG A 46 -9.51 11.31 22.21
N GLU A 47 -9.71 10.04 22.55
CA GLU A 47 -9.54 9.53 23.92
C GLU A 47 -8.14 9.78 24.46
N SER A 48 -7.12 9.69 23.60
CA SER A 48 -5.74 9.94 24.01
C SER A 48 -5.41 11.40 24.34
N LYS A 49 -6.29 12.36 23.97
CA LYS A 49 -6.12 13.78 24.32
C LYS A 49 -6.43 14.07 25.78
N ASP A 50 -7.30 13.27 26.38
CA ASP A 50 -7.78 13.47 27.76
C ASP A 50 -6.86 12.78 28.78
N LEU A 51 -5.80 12.10 28.32
CA LEU A 51 -4.81 11.46 29.17
C LEU A 51 -3.91 12.51 29.82
N SER A 52 -3.77 12.44 31.14
CA SER A 52 -2.92 13.33 31.94
C SER A 52 -1.50 12.75 32.16
N GLU A 53 -1.37 11.43 32.16
CA GLU A 53 -0.11 10.74 32.47
C GLU A 53 0.87 10.79 31.29
N SER A 54 2.05 11.37 31.53
CA SER A 54 3.09 11.59 30.50
C SER A 54 3.60 10.27 29.91
N GLN A 55 3.74 9.24 30.74
CA GLN A 55 4.22 7.92 30.30
C GLN A 55 3.23 7.24 29.35
N ASP A 56 1.94 7.33 29.63
CA ASP A 56 0.89 6.73 28.80
C ASP A 56 0.77 7.45 27.44
N ILE A 57 0.94 8.77 27.42
CA ILE A 57 0.99 9.54 26.18
C ILE A 57 2.16 9.08 25.32
N GLN A 58 3.36 8.94 25.90
CA GLN A 58 4.54 8.49 25.16
C GLN A 58 4.38 7.06 24.65
N ARG A 59 3.84 6.16 25.48
CA ARG A 59 3.58 4.77 25.09
C ARG A 59 2.62 4.69 23.91
N ARG A 60 1.50 5.43 23.96
CA ARG A 60 0.52 5.45 22.86
C ARG A 60 1.09 6.06 21.58
N ARG A 61 1.88 7.12 21.69
CA ARG A 61 2.58 7.73 20.55
C ARG A 61 3.56 6.76 19.90
N LYS A 62 4.33 6.04 20.72
CA LYS A 62 5.27 5.02 20.23
C LYS A 62 4.51 3.90 19.51
N LEU A 63 3.46 3.36 20.11
CA LEU A 63 2.63 2.32 19.49
C LEU A 63 2.05 2.76 18.15
N ALA A 64 1.50 3.97 18.06
CA ALA A 64 0.95 4.50 16.81
C ALA A 64 2.03 4.67 15.72
N PHE A 65 3.22 5.12 16.11
CA PHE A 65 4.36 5.26 15.19
C PHE A 65 4.90 3.91 14.71
N ASP A 66 5.05 2.95 15.62
CA ASP A 66 5.53 1.60 15.31
C ASP A 66 4.54 0.90 14.35
N PHE A 67 3.23 1.04 14.58
CA PHE A 67 2.22 0.50 13.68
C PHE A 67 2.25 1.16 12.29
N LEU A 68 2.43 2.48 12.21
CA LEU A 68 2.58 3.17 10.92
C LEU A 68 3.81 2.67 10.15
N THR A 69 4.93 2.51 10.86
CA THR A 69 6.19 2.01 10.29
C THR A 69 6.01 0.58 9.78
N LEU A 70 5.38 -0.29 10.56
CA LEU A 70 5.08 -1.66 10.15
C LEU A 70 4.27 -1.71 8.86
N LYS A 71 3.26 -0.83 8.71
CA LYS A 71 2.46 -0.76 7.48
C LYS A 71 3.27 -0.29 6.27
N GLN A 72 4.18 0.67 6.46
CA GLN A 72 5.12 1.11 5.42
C GLN A 72 6.03 -0.04 4.98
N ASP A 73 6.62 -0.75 5.95
CA ASP A 73 7.56 -1.84 5.67
C ASP A 73 6.89 -3.02 4.95
N ILE A 74 5.65 -3.36 5.31
CA ILE A 74 4.87 -4.40 4.60
C ILE A 74 4.64 -3.99 3.14
N ALA A 75 4.19 -2.74 2.90
CA ALA A 75 3.95 -2.25 1.54
C ALA A 75 5.25 -2.23 0.71
N GLU A 76 6.38 -1.86 1.32
CA GLU A 76 7.67 -1.92 0.62
C GLU A 76 8.10 -3.35 0.33
N ARG A 77 7.86 -4.31 1.24
CA ARG A 77 8.14 -5.73 0.97
C ARG A 77 7.30 -6.27 -0.16
N GLU A 78 6.01 -5.94 -0.23
CA GLU A 78 5.16 -6.32 -1.36
C GLU A 78 5.67 -5.72 -2.68
N ARG A 79 6.13 -4.47 -2.65
CA ARG A 79 6.75 -3.82 -3.81
C ARG A 79 8.06 -4.50 -4.22
N LEU A 80 8.95 -4.81 -3.27
CA LEU A 80 10.20 -5.51 -3.54
C LEU A 80 9.94 -6.92 -4.05
N GLN A 81 9.00 -7.66 -3.48
CA GLN A 81 8.59 -8.96 -3.97
C GLN A 81 8.06 -8.89 -5.40
N LYS A 82 7.33 -7.84 -5.77
CA LYS A 82 6.91 -7.59 -7.15
C LYS A 82 8.05 -7.22 -8.10
N LEU A 83 9.16 -6.70 -7.58
CA LEU A 83 10.35 -6.43 -8.39
C LEU A 83 11.22 -7.69 -8.53
N ASP A 84 11.29 -8.49 -7.46
CA ASP A 84 12.04 -9.74 -7.41
C ASP A 84 11.33 -10.89 -8.12
N SER A 85 9.99 -10.84 -8.26
CA SER A 85 9.29 -11.80 -9.10
C SER A 85 9.74 -11.61 -10.54
N GLY A 86 10.57 -12.55 -11.01
CA GLY A 86 11.23 -12.46 -12.31
C GLY A 86 10.25 -12.29 -13.47
N ALA A 87 10.77 -11.83 -14.61
CA ALA A 87 9.97 -11.53 -15.80
C ALA A 87 9.16 -12.75 -16.27
N GLU A 88 9.66 -13.96 -16.03
CA GLU A 88 8.99 -15.24 -16.32
C GLU A 88 7.70 -15.48 -15.52
N VAL A 89 7.52 -14.81 -14.38
CA VAL A 89 6.28 -14.89 -13.57
C VAL A 89 5.26 -13.84 -14.03
N GLN A 90 5.73 -12.71 -14.56
CA GLN A 90 4.87 -11.56 -14.90
C GLN A 90 4.47 -11.50 -16.37
N LEU A 91 5.29 -12.08 -17.26
CA LEU A 91 5.09 -12.03 -18.69
C LEU A 91 4.84 -13.44 -19.21
N SER A 92 3.83 -13.57 -20.06
CA SER A 92 3.65 -14.80 -20.81
C SER A 92 4.89 -15.09 -21.68
N PRO A 93 5.18 -16.37 -22.00
CA PRO A 93 6.27 -16.72 -22.91
C PRO A 93 6.22 -15.96 -24.25
N LYS A 94 5.01 -15.63 -24.75
CA LYS A 94 4.79 -14.83 -25.96
C LYS A 94 5.25 -13.38 -25.78
N GLU A 95 4.96 -12.75 -24.64
CA GLU A 95 5.38 -11.37 -24.34
C GLU A 95 6.88 -11.27 -24.07
N MET A 96 7.46 -12.26 -23.38
CA MET A 96 8.91 -12.38 -23.21
C MET A 96 9.62 -12.43 -24.56
N SER A 97 9.12 -13.27 -25.47
CA SER A 97 9.64 -13.37 -26.84
C SER A 97 9.49 -12.04 -27.58
N ARG A 98 8.31 -11.40 -27.52
CA ARG A 98 8.06 -10.10 -28.19
C ARG A 98 9.01 -9.01 -27.70
N ARG A 99 9.24 -8.92 -26.38
CA ARG A 99 10.19 -7.95 -25.79
C ARG A 99 11.64 -8.27 -26.16
N ALA A 100 12.02 -9.53 -26.20
CA ALA A 100 13.36 -9.95 -26.62
C ALA A 100 13.63 -9.59 -28.09
N ALA A 101 12.67 -9.88 -28.99
CA ALA A 101 12.75 -9.49 -30.39
C ALA A 101 12.84 -7.96 -30.55
N ALA A 102 11.97 -7.21 -29.86
CA ALA A 102 11.99 -5.75 -29.91
C ALA A 102 13.34 -5.16 -29.44
N ARG A 103 13.97 -5.75 -28.41
CA ARG A 103 15.32 -5.36 -27.97
C ARG A 103 16.40 -5.62 -29.01
N ALA A 104 16.24 -6.66 -29.82
CA ALA A 104 17.12 -6.96 -30.95
C ALA A 104 16.77 -6.16 -32.22
N GLY A 105 15.78 -5.26 -32.17
CA GLY A 105 15.29 -4.52 -33.34
C GLY A 105 14.45 -5.36 -34.30
N LEU A 106 13.96 -6.52 -33.85
CA LEU A 106 13.18 -7.48 -34.62
C LEU A 106 11.70 -7.45 -34.22
N GLN A 107 10.81 -7.70 -35.17
CA GLN A 107 9.39 -7.92 -34.90
C GLN A 107 9.07 -9.42 -34.96
N LEU A 108 8.34 -9.91 -33.96
CA LEU A 108 7.87 -11.30 -33.95
C LEU A 108 6.68 -11.45 -34.91
N PRO A 109 6.68 -12.47 -35.79
CA PRO A 109 5.52 -12.78 -36.62
C PRO A 109 4.30 -13.08 -35.75
N ASP A 110 3.12 -12.64 -36.18
CA ASP A 110 1.88 -13.07 -35.55
C ASP A 110 1.66 -14.56 -35.85
N LEU A 111 1.85 -15.38 -34.81
CA LEU A 111 1.80 -16.85 -34.90
C LEU A 111 0.40 -17.42 -35.18
N ASN A 112 -0.63 -16.58 -35.33
CA ASN A 112 -2.00 -16.99 -35.72
C ASN A 112 -2.56 -16.06 -36.81
N PRO A 113 -2.14 -16.18 -38.07
CA PRO A 113 -2.81 -15.48 -39.18
C PRO A 113 -4.07 -16.22 -39.67
N ASP A 114 -4.26 -17.50 -39.31
CA ASP A 114 -5.23 -18.40 -39.96
C ASP A 114 -6.47 -18.78 -39.11
N LEU A 115 -6.75 -18.07 -38.01
CA LEU A 115 -7.97 -18.28 -37.19
C LEU A 115 -9.06 -17.20 -37.40
N GLU A 116 -8.99 -16.45 -38.51
CA GLU A 116 -10.10 -15.64 -39.01
C GLU A 116 -10.76 -16.33 -40.21
N LYS A 117 -11.63 -17.31 -39.94
CA LYS A 117 -12.71 -17.75 -40.85
C LYS A 117 -13.93 -18.18 -40.06
#